data_AF-A0A7J5RCN1-F1
#
_entry.id   AF-A0A7J5RCN1-F1
#
_cell.length_a   1.000
_cell.length_b   1.000
_cell.length_c   1.000
_cell.angle_alpha   90.00
_cell.angle_beta   90.00
_cell.angle_gamma   90.00
#
_symmetry.space_group_name_H-M   'P 1'
#
loop_
_entity.id
_entity.type
_entity.pdbx_description
1 polymer ?
#
loop_
_entity_poly.entity_id
_entity_poly.type
_entity_poly.pdbx_seq_one_letter_code
_entity_poly.pdbx_strand_id
1 'polypeptide(L)'
;MKYLPFLLFLLLKAGTATAQNNLVINGIPWFDDKGNIVNAHGACIVEENGRYYLFGEWKSDKSNAFPGFSCYSSDDLVNWKFENIVLRVQPEGILGPNRVGERVKVMKCPK
;
A
#
# COMPACT_ATOMS: atom_id res chain seq x y z
N MET A 1 36.83 25.09 16.72
CA MET A 1 36.93 23.82 15.95
C MET A 1 36.40 22.57 16.67
N LYS A 2 35.89 22.64 17.93
CA LYS A 2 35.45 21.44 18.68
C LYS A 2 34.04 20.91 18.35
N TYR A 3 33.21 21.68 17.64
CA TYR A 3 31.82 21.29 17.31
C TYR A 3 31.65 20.81 15.86
N LEU A 4 32.72 20.86 15.05
CA LEU A 4 32.72 20.45 13.66
C LEU A 4 32.36 18.95 13.43
N PRO A 5 32.82 18.00 14.27
CA PRO A 5 32.40 16.59 14.11
C PRO A 5 30.94 16.36 14.56
N PHE A 6 30.39 17.21 15.42
CA PHE A 6 29.01 17.11 15.89
C PHE A 6 28.00 17.56 14.82
N LEU A 7 28.31 18.61 14.06
CA LEU A 7 27.50 19.04 12.91
C LEU A 7 27.51 17.99 11.78
N LEU A 8 28.63 17.30 11.55
CA LEU A 8 28.72 16.29 10.49
C LEU A 8 27.85 15.05 10.80
N PHE A 9 27.69 14.69 12.08
CA PHE A 9 26.83 13.59 12.52
C PHE A 9 25.32 13.90 12.38
N LEU A 10 24.94 15.18 12.44
CA LEU A 10 23.58 15.66 12.20
C LEU A 10 23.20 15.62 10.70
N LEU A 11 24.16 15.89 9.81
CA LEU A 11 23.96 15.84 8.36
C LEU A 11 23.79 14.40 7.83
N LEU A 12 24.42 13.41 8.47
CA LEU A 12 24.27 11.99 8.11
C LEU A 12 22.91 11.38 8.49
N LYS A 13 22.10 12.07 9.30
CA LYS A 13 20.71 11.70 9.61
C LYS A 13 19.68 12.36 8.70
N ALA A 14 20.11 13.12 7.70
CA ALA A 14 19.21 13.57 6.65
C ALA A 14 18.80 12.34 5.81
N GLY A 15 17.70 11.70 6.21
CA GLY A 15 17.06 10.66 5.41
C GLY A 15 16.79 11.19 4.00
N THR A 16 16.85 10.31 3.02
CA THR A 16 16.52 10.63 1.63
C THR A 16 15.08 11.12 1.56
N ALA A 17 14.87 12.42 1.37
CA ALA A 17 13.57 12.97 1.03
C ALA A 17 13.28 12.60 -0.43
N THR A 18 12.44 11.60 -0.65
CA THR A 18 11.90 11.34 -1.98
C THR A 18 10.90 12.45 -2.30
N ALA A 19 11.09 13.13 -3.44
CA ALA A 19 10.12 14.11 -3.91
C ALA A 19 8.77 13.40 -4.12
N GLN A 20 7.76 13.81 -3.35
CA GLN A 20 6.38 13.37 -3.56
C GLN A 20 5.92 13.91 -4.91
N ASN A 21 5.41 13.02 -5.76
CA ASN A 21 4.85 13.40 -7.04
C ASN A 21 3.34 13.55 -6.83
N ASN A 22 2.75 14.63 -7.33
CA ASN A 22 1.31 14.93 -7.14
C ASN A 22 0.49 14.60 -8.39
N LEU A 23 1.01 13.70 -9.24
CA LEU A 23 0.43 13.36 -10.53
C LEU A 23 0.03 11.89 -10.54
N VAL A 24 -1.19 11.62 -11.00
CA VAL A 24 -1.60 10.27 -11.40
C VAL A 24 -1.12 10.03 -12.83
N ILE A 25 -0.09 9.20 -12.98
CA ILE A 25 0.40 8.77 -14.29
C ILE A 25 -0.13 7.37 -14.54
N ASN A 26 -1.04 7.24 -15.50
CA ASN A 26 -1.70 5.98 -15.81
C ASN A 26 -0.79 5.04 -16.61
N GLY A 27 -1.02 3.73 -16.45
CA GLY A 27 -0.38 2.69 -17.27
C GLY A 27 1.06 2.34 -16.90
N ILE A 28 1.58 2.87 -15.78
CA ILE A 28 2.91 2.54 -15.25
C ILE A 28 2.79 1.97 -13.83
N PRO A 29 3.77 1.18 -13.36
CA PRO A 29 3.84 0.78 -11.96
C PRO A 29 3.90 2.01 -11.05
N TRP A 30 3.10 1.99 -9.99
CA TRP A 30 3.20 2.93 -8.87
C TRP A 30 3.96 2.27 -7.73
N PHE A 31 4.65 3.06 -6.91
CA PHE A 31 5.47 2.56 -5.82
C PHE A 31 5.00 3.12 -4.48
N ASP A 32 5.03 2.28 -3.45
CA ASP A 32 4.68 2.66 -2.08
C ASP A 32 5.83 3.37 -1.35
N ASP A 33 5.58 3.77 -0.10
CA ASP A 33 6.53 4.41 0.81
C ASP A 33 7.81 3.61 1.09
N LYS A 34 7.84 2.33 0.70
CA LYS A 34 8.99 1.43 0.84
C LYS A 34 9.61 1.07 -0.52
N GLY A 35 9.14 1.67 -1.61
CA GLY A 35 9.62 1.42 -2.96
C GLY A 35 9.11 0.11 -3.58
N ASN A 36 8.12 -0.56 -2.98
CA ASN A 36 7.49 -1.74 -3.58
C ASN A 36 6.35 -1.31 -4.50
N ILE A 37 6.02 -2.14 -5.50
CA ILE A 37 4.88 -1.87 -6.37
C ILE A 37 3.59 -1.86 -5.56
N VAL A 38 2.75 -0.84 -5.78
CA VAL A 38 1.38 -0.80 -5.26
C VAL A 38 0.58 -1.91 -5.94
N ASN A 39 0.31 -2.97 -5.19
CA ASN A 39 -0.35 -4.18 -5.67
C ASN A 39 -1.74 -4.28 -5.03
N ALA A 40 -2.70 -3.59 -5.64
CA ALA A 40 -4.10 -3.51 -5.21
C ALA A 40 -5.02 -3.45 -6.43
N HIS A 41 -5.21 -4.58 -7.11
CA HIS A 41 -6.05 -4.66 -8.32
C HIS A 41 -7.54 -4.81 -7.96
N GLY A 42 -8.45 -4.59 -8.92
CA GLY A 42 -9.90 -4.78 -8.68
C GLY A 42 -10.47 -3.91 -7.54
N ALA A 43 -9.80 -2.81 -7.27
CA ALA A 43 -9.84 -2.12 -6.00
C ALA A 43 -11.11 -1.32 -5.73
N CYS A 44 -11.22 -0.83 -4.49
CA CYS A 44 -12.02 0.33 -4.11
C CYS A 44 -11.23 1.25 -3.20
N ILE A 45 -11.72 2.49 -3.07
CA ILE A 45 -11.19 3.47 -2.14
C ILE A 45 -12.28 3.82 -1.12
N VAL A 46 -11.89 3.86 0.15
CA VAL A 46 -12.74 4.35 1.25
C VAL A 46 -12.04 5.54 1.89
N GLU A 47 -12.75 6.63 2.09
CA GLU A 47 -12.24 7.77 2.85
C GLU A 47 -12.66 7.66 4.33
N GLU A 48 -11.72 7.89 5.24
CA GLU A 48 -12.00 8.07 6.66
C GLU A 48 -11.05 9.12 7.26
N ASN A 49 -11.60 10.19 7.83
CA ASN A 49 -10.88 11.27 8.51
C ASN A 49 -9.76 11.92 7.65
N GLY A 50 -10.05 12.22 6.39
CA GLY A 50 -9.07 12.83 5.47
C GLY A 50 -7.96 11.89 5.00
N ARG A 51 -8.10 10.58 5.25
CA ARG A 51 -7.23 9.55 4.67
C ARG A 51 -8.04 8.64 3.74
N TYR A 52 -7.43 8.30 2.62
CA TYR A 52 -7.96 7.38 1.63
C TYR A 52 -7.33 6.00 1.82
N TYR A 53 -8.14 4.96 1.84
CA TYR A 53 -7.73 3.57 1.98
C TYR A 53 -8.04 2.82 0.68
N LEU A 54 -6.99 2.40 -0.02
CA LEU A 54 -7.07 1.61 -1.25
C LEU A 54 -7.02 0.14 -0.90
N PHE A 55 -8.16 -0.54 -1.03
CA PHE A 55 -8.27 -1.99 -0.84
C PHE A 55 -8.29 -2.68 -2.20
N GLY A 56 -7.49 -3.73 -2.36
CA GLY A 56 -7.46 -4.47 -3.62
C GLY A 56 -6.94 -5.89 -3.50
N GLU A 57 -7.02 -6.61 -4.61
CA GLU A 57 -6.36 -7.89 -4.83
C GLU A 57 -4.85 -7.69 -4.77
N TRP A 58 -4.20 -8.36 -3.83
CA TRP A 58 -2.75 -8.51 -3.86
C TRP A 58 -2.47 -9.65 -4.84
N LYS A 59 -1.96 -9.38 -6.04
CA LYS A 59 -1.75 -10.39 -7.08
C LYS A 59 -0.39 -11.08 -7.01
N SER A 60 -0.35 -12.30 -7.52
CA SER A 60 0.87 -13.08 -7.74
C SER A 60 1.10 -13.31 -9.23
N ASP A 61 2.35 -13.22 -9.68
CA ASP A 61 2.75 -13.56 -11.05
C ASP A 61 2.81 -15.07 -11.32
N LYS A 62 2.56 -15.90 -10.28
CA LYS A 62 2.70 -17.37 -10.38
C LYS A 62 1.38 -18.09 -10.59
N SER A 63 0.26 -17.51 -10.16
CA SER A 63 -1.04 -18.16 -10.13
C SER A 63 -2.16 -17.15 -9.98
N ASN A 64 -3.36 -17.49 -10.49
CA ASN A 64 -4.59 -16.72 -10.24
C ASN A 64 -5.26 -17.08 -8.89
N ALA A 65 -4.61 -17.91 -8.06
CA ALA A 65 -5.10 -18.22 -6.72
C ALA A 65 -4.99 -16.99 -5.81
N PHE A 66 -5.99 -16.78 -4.95
CA PHE A 66 -6.07 -15.75 -3.93
C PHE A 66 -4.87 -15.82 -2.99
N PRO A 67 -3.98 -14.82 -2.96
CA PRO A 67 -2.89 -14.78 -1.99
C PRO A 67 -3.15 -13.73 -0.89
N GLY A 68 -4.22 -12.95 -1.01
CA GLY A 68 -4.70 -11.98 -0.02
C GLY A 68 -5.32 -10.72 -0.62
N PHE A 69 -5.97 -9.92 0.21
CA PHE A 69 -6.36 -8.54 -0.09
C PHE A 69 -5.42 -7.57 0.61
N SER A 70 -4.83 -6.65 -0.15
CA SER A 70 -3.95 -5.59 0.36
C SER A 70 -4.75 -4.35 0.77
N CYS A 71 -4.15 -3.54 1.64
CA CYS A 71 -4.61 -2.19 1.95
C CYS A 71 -3.42 -1.24 1.90
N TYR A 72 -3.62 -0.14 1.19
CA TYR A 72 -2.73 1.01 1.19
C TYR A 72 -3.48 2.23 1.74
N SER A 73 -2.77 3.21 2.28
CA SER A 73 -3.36 4.48 2.67
C SER A 73 -2.62 5.67 2.06
N SER A 74 -3.34 6.76 1.81
CA SER A 74 -2.81 8.01 1.26
C SER A 74 -3.62 9.18 1.78
N ASP A 75 -3.04 10.37 1.86
CA ASP A 75 -3.75 11.64 2.11
C ASP A 75 -4.00 12.45 0.83
N ASP A 76 -3.46 12.01 -0.31
CA ASP A 76 -3.48 12.76 -1.58
C ASP A 76 -3.89 11.94 -2.82
N LEU A 77 -4.25 10.66 -2.64
CA LEU A 77 -4.59 9.69 -3.69
C LEU A 77 -3.44 9.32 -4.65
N VAL A 78 -2.21 9.76 -4.38
CA VAL A 78 -1.05 9.53 -5.26
C VAL A 78 0.05 8.78 -4.52
N ASN A 79 0.42 9.25 -3.34
CA ASN A 79 1.51 8.71 -2.54
C ASN A 79 0.94 7.67 -1.56
N TRP A 80 1.06 6.39 -1.92
CA TRP A 80 0.49 5.28 -1.18
C TRP A 80 1.47 4.70 -0.16
N LYS A 81 1.01 4.51 1.07
CA LYS A 81 1.71 3.78 2.14
C LYS A 81 1.14 2.37 2.25
N PHE A 82 1.99 1.35 2.29
CA PHE A 82 1.50 -0.01 2.55
C PHE A 82 1.09 -0.18 4.02
N GLU A 83 -0.15 -0.58 4.27
CA GLU A 83 -0.64 -0.85 5.62
C GLU A 83 -0.52 -2.34 5.97
N ASN A 84 -1.23 -3.23 5.27
CA ASN A 84 -1.20 -4.67 5.53
C ASN A 84 -1.83 -5.48 4.37
N ILE A 85 -1.63 -6.80 4.42
CA ILE A 85 -2.56 -7.76 3.82
C ILE A 85 -3.72 -7.97 4.81
N VAL A 86 -4.83 -7.28 4.57
CA VAL A 86 -5.97 -7.19 5.50
C VAL A 86 -6.84 -8.44 5.55
N LEU A 87 -6.83 -9.24 4.49
CA LEU A 87 -7.40 -10.59 4.50
C LEU A 87 -6.42 -11.54 3.83
N ARG A 88 -5.85 -12.46 4.61
CA ARG A 88 -4.90 -13.47 4.14
C ARG A 88 -5.63 -14.71 3.66
N VAL A 89 -4.91 -15.58 2.95
CA VAL A 89 -5.40 -16.93 2.63
C VAL A 89 -5.80 -17.64 3.92
N GLN A 90 -7.00 -18.22 3.91
CA GLN A 90 -7.49 -18.99 5.04
C GLN A 90 -6.95 -20.43 5.00
N PRO A 91 -6.86 -21.14 6.13
CA PRO A 91 -6.43 -22.55 6.12
C PRO A 91 -7.35 -23.45 5.29
N GLU A 92 -8.66 -23.17 5.32
CA GLU A 92 -9.69 -23.87 4.55
C GLU A 92 -10.80 -22.92 4.06
N GLY A 93 -11.78 -23.48 3.35
CA GLY A 93 -13.00 -22.77 2.93
C GLY A 93 -12.87 -22.02 1.60
N ILE A 94 -13.80 -21.09 1.35
CA ILE A 94 -13.96 -20.44 0.04
C ILE A 94 -12.81 -19.50 -0.34
N LEU A 95 -12.06 -19.03 0.66
CA LEU A 95 -10.83 -18.24 0.50
C LEU A 95 -9.59 -19.01 0.99
N GLY A 96 -9.67 -20.34 0.97
CA GLY A 96 -8.58 -21.25 1.30
C GLY A 96 -7.60 -21.49 0.14
N PRO A 97 -6.76 -22.52 0.22
CA PRO A 97 -5.78 -22.86 -0.82
C PRO A 97 -6.42 -23.08 -2.20
N ASN A 98 -5.76 -22.62 -3.26
CA ASN A 98 -6.19 -22.78 -4.67
C ASN A 98 -7.59 -22.24 -4.99
N ARG A 99 -8.05 -21.21 -4.29
CA ARG A 99 -9.31 -20.51 -4.55
C ARG A 99 -9.09 -19.17 -5.24
N VAL A 100 -10.13 -18.61 -5.85
CA VAL A 100 -10.14 -17.25 -6.41
C VAL A 100 -10.88 -16.34 -5.44
N GLY A 101 -10.29 -15.17 -5.16
CA GLY A 101 -10.85 -14.13 -4.30
C GLY A 101 -10.54 -12.79 -4.95
N GLU A 102 -11.59 -12.09 -5.38
CA GLU A 102 -11.48 -10.94 -6.27
C GLU A 102 -12.37 -9.79 -5.81
N ARG A 103 -12.08 -8.59 -6.33
CA ARG A 103 -12.95 -7.41 -6.29
C ARG A 103 -13.43 -7.02 -4.89
N VAL A 104 -12.58 -7.14 -3.88
CA VAL A 104 -12.88 -6.70 -2.50
C VAL A 104 -13.52 -5.31 -2.48
N LYS A 105 -14.57 -5.16 -1.67
CA LYS A 105 -15.25 -3.90 -1.38
C LYS A 105 -15.41 -3.76 0.12
N VAL A 106 -15.15 -2.56 0.63
CA VAL A 106 -15.25 -2.23 2.05
C VAL A 106 -16.25 -1.10 2.21
N MET A 107 -17.13 -1.22 3.20
CA MET A 107 -18.05 -0.16 3.60
C MET A 107 -18.07 -0.08 5.12
N LYS A 108 -18.14 1.14 5.64
CA LYS A 108 -18.39 1.37 7.06
C LYS A 108 -19.88 1.21 7.32
N CYS A 109 -20.25 0.20 8.10
CA CYS A 109 -21.64 0.03 8.55
C CYS A 109 -22.04 1.25 9.39
N PRO A 110 -23.12 1.98 9.02
CA PRO A 110 -23.74 2.93 9.93
C PRO A 110 -24.16 2.20 11.21
N LYS A 111 -24.00 2.83 12.37
CA LYS A 111 -24.49 2.27 13.63
C LYS A 111 -26.01 2.05 13.58
#